data_AF-A0A0L0ER78-F1
#
_entry.id   AF-A0A0L0ER78-F1
#
_cell.length_a   1.000
_cell.length_b   1.000
_cell.length_c   1.000
_cell.angle_alpha   90.00
_cell.angle_beta   90.00
_cell.angle_gamma   90.00
#
_symmetry.space_group_name_H-M   'P 1'
#
loop_
_entity.id
_entity.type
_entity.pdbx_description
1 polymer ?
#
loop_
_entity_poly.entity_id
_entity_poly.type
_entity_poly.pdbx_seq_one_letter_code
_entity_poly.pdbx_strand_id
1 'polypeptide(L)'
;MRKILLSLSMLGALTACGDQESLSIVQPTSNDETTQPVANVRLDSLSNPQQTALQPGQPLQLDYTIHSTLLETQHVGVTFMAIAQDKVAQLDSEVEPQGYNLGTHYVPQLSDGEHTFTAELMLPNEDMPSGDYLIAAYVDSAQSIENEADLSDNRSRNVDQGDLTTYAQISIDSTYYHDFVMDTLVVGDGFAMFPDKGKREITSQGAPEHKRSDIIGHLMPANLVTWSAMPKSPPH
;
A
#
# COMPACT_ATOMS: atom_id res chain seq x y z
N MET A 1 5.92 -59.43 3.97
CA MET A 1 5.19 -59.84 2.76
C MET A 1 4.31 -61.03 3.08
N ARG A 2 2.98 -60.88 3.04
CA ARG A 2 2.03 -62.01 3.07
C ARG A 2 0.93 -61.73 2.06
N LYS A 3 0.91 -62.53 0.99
CA LYS A 3 -0.10 -62.56 -0.06
C LYS A 3 -1.25 -63.43 0.44
N ILE A 4 -2.48 -62.96 0.32
CA ILE A 4 -3.66 -63.81 0.33
C ILE A 4 -4.41 -63.51 -0.97
N LEU A 5 -4.49 -64.53 -1.80
CA LEU A 5 -5.16 -64.58 -3.10
C LEU A 5 -6.46 -65.38 -2.95
N LEU A 6 -7.38 -65.07 -3.86
CA LEU A 6 -8.41 -65.93 -4.47
C LEU A 6 -9.71 -66.22 -3.71
N SER A 7 -10.83 -65.75 -4.27
CA SER A 7 -11.86 -66.54 -4.99
C SER A 7 -13.08 -65.62 -5.16
N LEU A 8 -13.48 -65.08 -6.33
CA LEU A 8 -13.94 -65.65 -7.61
C LEU A 8 -14.96 -66.79 -7.50
N SER A 9 -16.25 -66.45 -7.62
CA SER A 9 -17.40 -67.18 -8.22
C SER A 9 -18.65 -66.33 -7.89
N MET A 10 -19.68 -66.12 -8.71
CA MET A 10 -20.20 -66.91 -9.83
C MET A 10 -21.14 -66.01 -10.66
N LEU A 11 -21.13 -66.21 -11.97
CA LEU A 11 -22.10 -65.67 -12.93
C LEU A 11 -23.52 -66.15 -12.61
N GLY A 12 -24.48 -65.23 -12.64
CA GLY A 12 -25.90 -65.53 -12.83
C GLY A 12 -26.37 -64.89 -14.13
N ALA A 13 -26.50 -65.68 -15.19
CA ALA A 13 -27.16 -65.27 -16.42
C ALA A 13 -28.68 -65.42 -16.25
N LEU A 14 -29.40 -64.32 -16.43
CA LEU A 14 -30.84 -64.32 -16.68
C LEU A 14 -31.09 -63.69 -18.05
N THR A 15 -31.44 -64.52 -19.01
CA THR A 15 -32.04 -64.13 -20.28
C THR A 15 -33.54 -63.92 -20.08
N ALA A 16 -34.04 -62.70 -20.33
CA ALA A 16 -35.45 -62.44 -20.60
C ALA A 16 -35.54 -61.45 -21.78
N CYS A 17 -36.19 -61.90 -22.85
CA CYS A 17 -36.66 -61.06 -23.96
C CYS A 17 -37.79 -60.16 -23.46
N GLY A 18 -37.74 -58.88 -23.82
CA GLY A 18 -38.85 -57.95 -23.65
C GLY A 18 -38.41 -56.55 -24.05
N ASP A 19 -38.94 -56.09 -25.18
CA ASP A 19 -39.01 -54.75 -25.75
C ASP A 19 -38.00 -53.66 -25.34
N GLN A 20 -37.42 -53.04 -26.38
CA GLN A 20 -36.65 -51.80 -26.32
C GLN A 20 -37.48 -50.67 -25.72
N GLU A 21 -37.42 -50.50 -24.41
CA GLU A 21 -37.50 -49.18 -23.79
C GLU A 21 -36.10 -48.84 -23.27
N SER A 22 -35.50 -47.82 -23.87
CA SER A 22 -34.25 -47.24 -23.38
C SER A 22 -34.50 -46.66 -22.00
N LEU A 23 -34.30 -47.47 -20.97
CA LEU A 23 -34.16 -47.00 -19.60
C LEU A 23 -32.91 -46.14 -19.57
N SER A 24 -33.12 -44.82 -19.75
CA SER A 24 -32.12 -43.83 -19.39
C SER A 24 -31.90 -43.99 -17.90
N ILE A 25 -30.80 -44.67 -17.56
CA ILE A 25 -30.21 -44.56 -16.23
C ILE A 25 -29.88 -43.08 -16.11
N VAL A 26 -30.73 -42.34 -15.39
CA VAL A 26 -30.37 -41.01 -14.89
C VAL A 26 -29.19 -41.26 -13.98
N GLN A 27 -27.98 -41.16 -14.53
CA GLN A 27 -26.80 -40.88 -13.74
C GLN A 27 -27.18 -39.65 -12.92
N PRO A 28 -27.07 -39.67 -11.58
CA PRO A 28 -27.14 -38.44 -10.83
C PRO A 28 -26.09 -37.55 -11.47
N THR A 29 -26.56 -36.47 -12.12
CA THR A 29 -25.70 -35.39 -12.59
C THR A 29 -24.77 -35.12 -11.43
N SER A 30 -23.47 -35.29 -11.69
CA SER A 30 -22.40 -34.93 -10.79
C SER A 30 -22.82 -33.66 -10.08
N ASN A 31 -22.79 -33.68 -8.75
CA ASN A 31 -23.00 -32.52 -7.90
C ASN A 31 -22.56 -31.28 -8.68
N ASP A 32 -23.51 -30.42 -9.07
CA ASP A 32 -23.18 -29.02 -9.21
C ASP A 32 -22.65 -28.69 -7.83
N GLU A 33 -21.32 -28.72 -7.68
CA GLU A 33 -20.63 -27.90 -6.72
C GLU A 33 -21.06 -26.48 -7.11
N THR A 34 -22.22 -26.09 -6.60
CA THR A 34 -22.55 -24.71 -6.34
C THR A 34 -21.39 -24.24 -5.49
N THR A 35 -20.37 -23.67 -6.16
CA THR A 35 -19.23 -23.05 -5.52
C THR A 35 -19.84 -22.09 -4.54
N GLN A 36 -19.78 -22.45 -3.25
CA GLN A 36 -20.27 -21.59 -2.20
C GLN A 36 -19.58 -20.25 -2.41
N PRO A 37 -20.33 -19.13 -2.42
CA PRO A 37 -19.70 -17.85 -2.70
C PRO A 37 -18.64 -17.60 -1.62
N VAL A 38 -17.41 -17.38 -2.09
CA VAL A 38 -16.22 -17.24 -1.25
C VAL A 38 -16.00 -15.76 -0.96
N ALA A 39 -15.51 -15.46 0.24
CA ALA A 39 -15.23 -14.09 0.65
C ALA A 39 -14.15 -13.45 -0.23
N ASN A 40 -14.27 -12.16 -0.54
CA ASN A 40 -13.30 -11.42 -1.36
C ASN A 40 -13.17 -9.97 -0.92
N VAL A 41 -11.97 -9.39 -0.99
CA VAL A 41 -11.71 -7.96 -0.82
C VAL A 41 -10.88 -7.40 -1.97
N ARG A 42 -11.45 -6.42 -2.66
CA ARG A 42 -10.82 -5.80 -3.82
C ARG A 42 -10.48 -4.35 -3.56
N LEU A 43 -9.30 -3.92 -3.99
CA LEU A 43 -9.00 -2.50 -4.16
C LEU A 43 -9.65 -2.01 -5.46
N ASP A 44 -10.60 -1.09 -5.35
CA ASP A 44 -11.36 -0.56 -6.48
C ASP A 44 -10.69 0.68 -7.07
N SER A 45 -10.25 1.61 -6.21
CA SER A 45 -9.62 2.84 -6.67
C SER A 45 -8.73 3.48 -5.62
N LEU A 46 -7.82 4.33 -6.11
CA LEU A 46 -6.98 5.22 -5.32
C LEU A 46 -7.02 6.60 -5.97
N SER A 47 -7.34 7.64 -5.19
CA SER A 47 -7.40 9.01 -5.69
C SER A 47 -6.02 9.66 -5.69
N ASN A 48 -5.82 10.64 -6.58
CA ASN A 48 -4.66 11.50 -6.49
C ASN A 48 -4.78 12.41 -5.25
N PRO A 49 -3.67 12.69 -4.56
CA PRO A 49 -3.67 13.67 -3.48
C PRO A 49 -3.99 15.07 -4.02
N GLN A 50 -4.51 15.94 -3.17
CA GLN A 50 -4.81 17.33 -3.55
C GLN A 50 -3.57 18.09 -4.05
N GLN A 51 -2.41 17.80 -3.46
CA GLN A 51 -1.11 18.30 -3.88
C GLN A 51 -0.29 17.11 -4.39
N THR A 52 0.10 17.15 -5.66
CA THR A 52 0.85 16.08 -6.32
C THR A 52 2.36 16.34 -6.35
N ALA A 53 2.80 17.59 -6.30
CA ALA A 53 4.21 17.95 -6.17
C ALA A 53 4.58 18.08 -4.69
N LEU A 54 5.38 17.14 -4.20
CA LEU A 54 5.69 17.00 -2.78
C LEU A 54 7.20 17.01 -2.55
N GLN A 55 7.59 17.23 -1.30
CA GLN A 55 8.96 17.05 -0.83
C GLN A 55 9.02 15.85 0.10
N PRO A 56 10.19 15.18 0.22
CA PRO A 56 10.39 14.15 1.25
C PRO A 56 9.95 14.66 2.62
N GLY A 57 9.39 13.78 3.46
CA GLY A 57 8.89 14.16 4.78
C GLY A 57 7.57 14.93 4.84
N GLN A 58 6.96 15.27 3.71
CA GLN A 58 5.66 15.92 3.72
C GLN A 58 4.52 14.91 3.99
N PRO A 59 3.50 15.31 4.76
CA PRO A 59 2.27 14.54 4.88
C PRO A 59 1.53 14.53 3.55
N LEU A 60 0.80 13.44 3.29
CA LEU A 60 -0.16 13.35 2.20
C LEU A 60 -1.41 12.60 2.63
N GLN A 61 -2.53 12.92 1.99
CA GLN A 61 -3.80 12.24 2.18
C GLN A 61 -4.25 11.62 0.87
N LEU A 62 -4.72 10.37 0.93
CA LEU A 62 -5.26 9.64 -0.21
C LEU A 62 -6.62 9.08 0.14
N ASP A 63 -7.59 9.24 -0.75
CA ASP A 63 -8.84 8.52 -0.66
C ASP A 63 -8.72 7.22 -1.46
N TYR A 64 -9.27 6.14 -0.92
CA TYR A 64 -9.27 4.85 -1.59
C TYR A 64 -10.59 4.13 -1.36
N THR A 65 -10.99 3.34 -2.35
CA THR A 65 -12.22 2.55 -2.30
C THR A 65 -11.89 1.07 -2.30
N ILE A 66 -12.53 0.35 -1.39
CA ILE A 66 -12.48 -1.11 -1.26
C ILE A 66 -13.88 -1.67 -1.53
N HIS A 67 -13.95 -2.79 -2.22
CA HIS A 67 -15.17 -3.58 -2.33
C HIS A 67 -14.96 -4.94 -1.67
N SER A 68 -15.77 -5.25 -0.67
CA SER A 68 -15.79 -6.53 0.03
C SER A 68 -17.05 -7.32 -0.31
N THR A 69 -16.90 -8.63 -0.48
CA THR A 69 -18.02 -9.57 -0.69
C THR A 69 -17.97 -10.65 0.38
N LEU A 70 -19.09 -10.88 1.08
CA LEU A 70 -19.23 -11.91 2.14
C LEU A 70 -18.17 -11.82 3.24
N LEU A 71 -17.71 -10.62 3.56
CA LEU A 71 -16.73 -10.35 4.61
C LEU A 71 -17.35 -9.57 5.76
N GLU A 72 -17.04 -10.02 6.97
CA GLU A 72 -17.17 -9.24 8.21
C GLU A 72 -15.85 -9.39 8.99
N THR A 73 -14.88 -8.55 8.68
CA THR A 73 -13.53 -8.63 9.26
C THR A 73 -13.16 -7.30 9.91
N GLN A 74 -12.40 -7.37 10.99
CA GLN A 74 -11.89 -6.19 11.71
C GLN A 74 -10.39 -6.05 11.49
N HIS A 75 -9.91 -4.80 11.59
CA HIS A 75 -8.48 -4.47 11.56
C HIS A 75 -7.75 -4.88 10.27
N VAL A 76 -8.40 -4.73 9.11
CA VAL A 76 -7.77 -4.98 7.81
C VAL A 76 -6.76 -3.87 7.51
N GLY A 77 -5.49 -4.24 7.32
CA GLY A 77 -4.41 -3.31 7.00
C GLY A 77 -4.31 -3.03 5.50
N VAL A 78 -4.28 -1.76 5.12
CA VAL A 78 -4.01 -1.30 3.75
C VAL A 78 -2.64 -0.63 3.74
N THR A 79 -1.67 -1.25 3.07
CA THR A 79 -0.29 -0.76 3.01
C THR A 79 -0.07 0.04 1.75
N PHE A 80 0.61 1.18 1.85
CA PHE A 80 0.87 2.10 0.75
C PHE A 80 2.37 2.19 0.47
N MET A 81 2.72 2.23 -0.82
CA MET A 81 4.11 2.34 -1.27
C MET A 81 4.21 3.32 -2.43
N ALA A 82 5.17 4.23 -2.39
CA ALA A 82 5.57 5.01 -3.56
C ALA A 82 6.62 4.25 -4.36
N ILE A 83 6.39 4.05 -5.65
CA ILE A 83 7.28 3.33 -6.55
C ILE A 83 7.60 4.20 -7.77
N ALA A 84 8.87 4.22 -8.17
CA ALA A 84 9.28 4.96 -9.36
C ALA A 84 8.62 4.38 -10.61
N GLN A 85 8.26 5.23 -11.56
CA GLN A 85 7.46 4.79 -12.72
C GLN A 85 8.15 3.70 -13.58
N ASP A 86 9.48 3.68 -13.62
CA ASP A 86 10.27 2.65 -14.32
C ASP A 86 10.38 1.33 -13.56
N LYS A 87 9.91 1.28 -12.30
CA LYS A 87 9.94 0.10 -11.42
C LYS A 87 8.58 -0.53 -11.18
N VAL A 88 7.48 0.07 -11.62
CA VAL A 88 6.12 -0.39 -11.29
C VAL A 88 5.88 -1.85 -11.68
N ALA A 89 6.47 -2.32 -12.79
CA ALA A 89 6.39 -3.73 -13.22
C ALA A 89 6.93 -4.74 -12.18
N GLN A 90 7.71 -4.30 -11.20
CA GLN A 90 8.18 -5.14 -10.09
C GLN A 90 7.06 -5.55 -9.14
N LEU A 91 5.96 -4.78 -9.04
CA LEU A 91 4.82 -5.10 -8.18
C LEU A 91 4.19 -6.47 -8.51
N ASP A 92 4.29 -6.91 -9.76
CA ASP A 92 3.72 -8.18 -10.23
C ASP A 92 4.74 -9.31 -10.34
N SER A 93 6.03 -9.00 -10.29
CA SER A 93 7.11 -9.95 -10.64
C SER A 93 8.12 -10.20 -9.52
N GLU A 94 8.21 -9.29 -8.55
CA GLU A 94 9.16 -9.37 -7.44
C GLU A 94 8.43 -9.53 -6.10
N VAL A 95 8.99 -10.35 -5.21
CA VAL A 95 8.46 -10.54 -3.85
C VAL A 95 8.64 -9.29 -3.00
N GLU A 96 9.72 -8.54 -3.26
CA GLU A 96 10.06 -7.29 -2.59
C GLU A 96 10.37 -6.22 -3.66
N PRO A 97 9.34 -5.55 -4.19
CA PRO A 97 9.52 -4.52 -5.20
C PRO A 97 10.29 -3.32 -4.63
N GLN A 98 11.09 -2.67 -5.47
CA GLN A 98 11.85 -1.49 -5.05
C GLN A 98 10.94 -0.27 -4.98
N GLY A 99 10.67 0.18 -3.76
CA GLY A 99 9.86 1.36 -3.49
C GLY A 99 9.98 1.83 -2.06
N TYR A 100 9.24 2.88 -1.75
CA TYR A 100 9.24 3.58 -0.47
C TYR A 100 7.94 3.30 0.27
N ASN A 101 8.03 2.63 1.42
CA ASN A 101 6.87 2.39 2.27
C ASN A 101 6.37 3.72 2.86
N LEU A 102 5.09 4.04 2.65
CA LEU A 102 4.43 5.26 3.14
C LEU A 102 3.64 5.02 4.43
N GLY A 103 3.45 3.75 4.80
CA GLY A 103 2.73 3.32 5.98
C GLY A 103 1.55 2.39 5.68
N THR A 104 0.87 2.00 6.75
CA THR A 104 -0.32 1.15 6.71
C THR A 104 -1.47 1.88 7.39
N HIS A 105 -2.60 2.00 6.69
CA HIS A 105 -3.85 2.47 7.27
C HIS A 105 -4.67 1.26 7.74
N TYR A 106 -5.16 1.28 8.97
CA TYR A 106 -5.95 0.18 9.54
C TYR A 106 -7.44 0.49 9.44
N VAL A 107 -8.16 -0.29 8.64
CA VAL A 107 -9.63 -0.23 8.55
C VAL A 107 -10.22 -0.93 9.77
N PRO A 108 -10.97 -0.22 10.64
CA PRO A 108 -11.47 -0.81 11.89
C PRO A 108 -12.42 -1.99 11.64
N GLN A 109 -13.30 -1.85 10.65
CA GLN A 109 -14.28 -2.85 10.29
C GLN A 109 -14.58 -2.76 8.79
N LEU A 110 -14.60 -3.90 8.13
CA LEU A 110 -14.99 -4.06 6.74
C LEU A 110 -16.18 -5.02 6.68
N SER A 111 -17.29 -4.55 6.12
CA SER A 111 -18.51 -5.33 5.88
C SER A 111 -18.73 -5.58 4.40
N ASP A 112 -19.68 -6.43 4.04
CA ASP A 112 -20.12 -6.59 2.65
C ASP A 112 -20.48 -5.22 2.00
N GLY A 113 -20.05 -5.02 0.75
CA GLY A 113 -20.29 -3.81 -0.05
C GLY A 113 -19.05 -2.96 -0.34
N GLU A 114 -19.31 -1.77 -0.89
CA GLU A 114 -18.31 -0.75 -1.23
C GLU A 114 -18.07 0.21 -0.07
N HIS A 115 -16.80 0.51 0.21
CA HIS A 115 -16.37 1.39 1.29
C HIS A 115 -15.28 2.34 0.81
N THR A 116 -15.42 3.63 1.15
CA THR A 116 -14.39 4.64 0.88
C THR A 116 -13.77 5.10 2.19
N PHE A 117 -12.45 5.22 2.19
CA PHE A 117 -11.66 5.65 3.33
C PHE A 117 -10.65 6.71 2.90
N THR A 118 -10.14 7.46 3.88
CA THR A 118 -9.02 8.40 3.70
C THR A 118 -7.85 7.91 4.53
N ALA A 119 -6.69 7.69 3.91
CA ALA A 119 -5.44 7.40 4.57
C ALA A 119 -4.62 8.67 4.77
N GLU A 120 -4.12 8.90 5.98
CA GLU A 120 -3.12 9.92 6.28
C GLU A 120 -1.74 9.27 6.33
N LEU A 121 -0.85 9.69 5.42
CA LEU A 121 0.45 9.07 5.19
C LEU A 121 1.56 10.11 5.28
N MET A 122 2.80 9.64 5.41
CA MET A 122 3.99 10.48 5.41
C MET A 122 4.97 9.98 4.37
N LEU A 123 5.46 10.88 3.52
CA LEU A 123 6.62 10.55 2.69
C LEU A 123 7.84 10.32 3.59
N PRO A 124 8.68 9.31 3.31
CA PRO A 124 9.94 9.14 4.03
C PRO A 124 10.79 10.42 3.97
N ASN A 125 11.43 10.74 5.09
CA ASN A 125 12.30 11.92 5.24
C ASN A 125 13.62 11.77 4.49
N GLU A 126 14.11 10.54 4.34
CA GLU A 126 15.42 10.24 3.78
C GLU A 126 15.27 9.36 2.54
N ASP A 127 16.24 9.44 1.63
CA ASP A 127 16.44 8.50 0.52
C ASP A 127 15.43 8.48 -0.64
N MET A 128 14.50 9.43 -0.77
CA MET A 128 13.61 9.52 -1.94
C MET A 128 14.11 10.55 -2.97
N PRO A 129 14.72 10.13 -4.10
CA PRO A 129 15.20 11.05 -5.15
C PRO A 129 14.07 11.83 -5.81
N SER A 130 14.38 13.02 -6.32
CA SER A 130 13.47 13.72 -7.22
C SER A 130 13.05 12.86 -8.41
N GLY A 131 11.77 12.94 -8.77
CA GLY A 131 11.22 12.18 -9.90
C GLY A 131 9.72 11.97 -9.79
N ASP A 132 9.15 11.30 -10.78
CA ASP A 132 7.74 10.92 -10.81
C ASP A 132 7.54 9.53 -10.22
N TYR A 133 6.54 9.40 -9.34
CA TYR A 133 6.21 8.17 -8.63
C TYR A 133 4.72 7.85 -8.78
N LEU A 134 4.43 6.55 -8.75
CA LEU A 134 3.09 6.04 -8.51
C LEU A 134 3.00 5.59 -7.05
N ILE A 135 1.91 5.96 -6.37
CA ILE A 135 1.57 5.35 -5.10
C ILE A 135 0.67 4.15 -5.39
N ALA A 136 1.12 2.97 -4.96
CA ALA A 136 0.36 1.73 -4.97
C ALA A 136 -0.18 1.44 -3.57
N ALA A 137 -1.26 0.68 -3.50
CA ALA A 137 -1.85 0.19 -2.27
C ALA A 137 -2.05 -1.33 -2.33
N TYR A 138 -1.97 -1.98 -1.17
CA TYR A 138 -2.25 -3.40 -0.99
C TYR A 138 -3.15 -3.60 0.24
N VAL A 139 -4.38 -4.02 -0.01
CA VAL A 139 -5.40 -4.37 0.99
C VAL A 139 -5.13 -5.77 1.55
N ASP A 140 -5.29 -5.93 2.86
CA ASP A 140 -4.98 -7.17 3.58
C ASP A 140 -3.55 -7.69 3.33
N SER A 141 -2.57 -6.77 3.35
CA SER A 141 -1.16 -7.12 3.19
C SER A 141 -0.61 -8.11 4.24
N ALA A 142 -1.32 -8.30 5.36
CA ALA A 142 -1.01 -9.29 6.40
C ALA A 142 -1.65 -10.68 6.13
N GLN A 143 -2.45 -10.80 5.06
CA GLN A 143 -3.20 -12.02 4.71
C GLN A 143 -4.04 -12.54 5.88
N SER A 144 -4.77 -11.63 6.51
CA SER A 144 -5.62 -11.92 7.66
C SER A 144 -6.97 -12.54 7.27
N ILE A 145 -7.38 -12.37 6.00
CA ILE A 145 -8.60 -12.97 5.45
C ILE A 145 -8.26 -14.37 4.93
N GLU A 146 -8.77 -15.39 5.63
CA GLU A 146 -8.57 -16.78 5.23
C GLU A 146 -9.44 -17.17 4.03
N ASN A 147 -8.86 -17.91 3.09
CA ASN A 147 -9.56 -18.47 1.91
C ASN A 147 -10.25 -17.41 1.04
N GLU A 148 -9.59 -16.28 0.83
CA GLU A 148 -10.07 -15.25 -0.10
C GLU A 148 -10.19 -15.78 -1.54
N ALA A 149 -11.20 -15.31 -2.29
CA ALA A 149 -11.50 -15.80 -3.63
C ALA A 149 -10.43 -15.43 -4.67
N ASP A 150 -9.90 -14.21 -4.60
CA ASP A 150 -8.83 -13.71 -5.48
C ASP A 150 -7.92 -12.78 -4.68
N LEU A 151 -6.61 -13.08 -4.60
CA LEU A 151 -5.63 -12.23 -3.91
C LEU A 151 -4.99 -11.19 -4.84
N SER A 152 -5.23 -11.31 -6.15
CA SER A 152 -4.59 -10.46 -7.15
C SER A 152 -5.27 -9.09 -7.29
N ASP A 153 -6.52 -8.98 -6.84
CA ASP A 153 -7.33 -7.77 -6.92
C ASP A 153 -7.29 -6.94 -5.62
N ASN A 154 -6.62 -7.43 -4.58
CA ASN A 154 -6.29 -6.71 -3.35
C ASN A 154 -5.27 -5.59 -3.55
N ARG A 155 -4.48 -5.63 -4.64
CA ARG A 155 -3.38 -4.70 -4.91
C ARG A 155 -3.64 -3.81 -6.12
N SER A 156 -2.89 -2.71 -6.20
CA SER A 156 -2.81 -1.89 -7.41
C SER A 156 -2.32 -2.72 -8.60
N ARG A 157 -2.94 -2.55 -9.77
CA ARG A 157 -2.82 -3.47 -10.91
C ARG A 157 -3.10 -2.79 -12.25
N ASN A 158 -2.78 -3.48 -13.35
CA ASN A 158 -3.08 -3.10 -14.74
C ASN A 158 -2.36 -1.84 -15.27
N VAL A 159 -1.26 -1.43 -14.66
CA VAL A 159 -0.47 -0.27 -15.13
C VAL A 159 0.07 -0.48 -16.55
N ASP A 160 0.39 -1.71 -16.90
CA ASP A 160 0.88 -2.15 -18.22
C ASP A 160 -0.18 -1.98 -19.31
N GLN A 161 -1.46 -1.99 -18.93
CA GLN A 161 -2.61 -1.72 -19.78
C GLN A 161 -2.96 -0.22 -19.83
N GLY A 162 -2.20 0.62 -19.12
CA GLY A 162 -2.46 2.06 -18.98
C GLY A 162 -3.59 2.39 -18.02
N ASP A 163 -4.05 1.43 -17.22
CA ASP A 163 -5.05 1.64 -16.17
C ASP A 163 -4.35 2.07 -14.88
N LEU A 164 -4.66 3.29 -14.45
CA LEU A 164 -4.11 3.91 -13.24
C LEU A 164 -5.17 4.07 -12.16
N THR A 165 -6.37 3.47 -12.30
CA THR A 165 -7.47 3.67 -11.35
C THR A 165 -7.11 3.27 -9.92
N THR A 166 -6.22 2.30 -9.75
CA THR A 166 -5.73 1.85 -8.44
C THR A 166 -4.39 2.47 -8.02
N TYR A 167 -3.93 3.50 -8.73
CA TYR A 167 -2.68 4.22 -8.46
C TYR A 167 -2.94 5.71 -8.25
N ALA A 168 -2.20 6.33 -7.33
CA ALA A 168 -2.08 7.79 -7.28
C ALA A 168 -0.78 8.24 -7.93
N GLN A 169 -0.75 9.44 -8.50
CA GLN A 169 0.43 10.03 -9.11
C GLN A 169 0.96 11.19 -8.27
N ILE A 170 2.26 11.17 -8.00
CA ILE A 170 2.97 12.26 -7.33
C ILE A 170 4.31 12.54 -8.03
N SER A 171 4.83 13.74 -7.84
CA SER A 171 6.21 14.10 -8.16
C SER A 171 6.93 14.56 -6.92
N ILE A 172 8.17 14.10 -6.76
CA ILE A 172 9.04 14.46 -5.64
C ILE A 172 10.06 15.50 -6.12
N ASP A 173 10.20 16.57 -5.35
CA ASP A 173 11.31 17.50 -5.46
C ASP A 173 12.19 17.44 -4.19
N SER A 174 13.31 16.73 -4.29
CA SER A 174 14.31 16.62 -3.23
C SER A 174 15.37 17.75 -3.29
N THR A 175 15.27 18.70 -4.23
CA THR A 175 16.30 19.73 -4.47
C THR A 175 16.49 20.67 -3.28
N TYR A 176 15.41 21.00 -2.58
CA TYR A 176 15.41 21.96 -1.47
C TYR A 176 15.05 21.32 -0.12
N TYR A 177 15.19 20.00 -0.01
CA TYR A 177 14.94 19.32 1.25
C TYR A 177 15.96 19.77 2.30
N HIS A 178 15.46 20.27 3.42
CA HIS A 178 16.30 20.62 4.57
C HIS A 178 16.27 19.47 5.56
N ASP A 179 17.28 18.60 5.49
CA ASP A 179 17.59 17.72 6.61
C ASP A 179 18.21 18.58 7.73
N PHE A 180 17.53 18.68 8.87
CA PHE A 180 18.13 19.19 10.10
C PHE A 180 18.18 18.06 11.12
N VAL A 181 19.36 17.46 11.26
CA VAL A 181 19.66 16.57 12.39
C VAL A 181 19.96 17.43 13.62
N MET A 182 19.09 17.38 14.62
CA MET A 182 19.28 18.07 15.90
C MET A 182 20.22 17.26 16.80
N ASP A 183 21.53 17.46 16.63
CA ASP A 183 22.60 16.74 17.34
C ASP A 183 22.68 17.11 18.85
N THR A 184 22.39 18.36 19.21
CA THR A 184 22.36 18.81 20.62
C THR A 184 21.45 20.02 20.79
N LEU A 185 20.45 19.91 21.67
CA LEU A 185 19.59 21.03 22.10
C LEU A 185 20.16 21.64 23.38
N VAL A 186 20.66 22.87 23.33
CA VAL A 186 20.98 23.66 24.53
C VAL A 186 19.86 24.67 24.75
N VAL A 187 19.00 24.39 25.73
CA VAL A 187 17.93 25.31 26.14
C VAL A 187 18.53 26.36 27.08
N GLY A 188 18.62 27.60 26.62
CA GLY A 188 18.89 28.76 27.47
C GLY A 188 17.63 29.60 27.60
N ASP A 189 17.20 29.91 28.82
CA ASP A 189 16.10 30.83 29.18
C ASP A 189 14.88 30.84 28.24
N GLY A 190 14.45 29.66 27.76
CA GLY A 190 13.25 29.50 26.93
C GLY A 190 13.42 29.63 25.41
N PHE A 191 14.66 29.69 24.89
CA PHE A 191 14.93 29.68 23.45
C PHE A 191 15.78 28.48 23.03
N ALA A 192 15.41 27.86 21.92
CA ALA A 192 16.29 26.95 21.20
C ALA A 192 17.10 27.78 20.20
N MET A 193 18.41 27.92 20.45
CA MET A 193 19.32 28.56 19.51
C MET A 193 20.05 27.48 18.71
N PHE A 194 19.89 27.51 17.38
CA PHE A 194 20.79 26.77 16.50
C PHE A 194 22.20 27.35 16.66
N PRO A 195 23.26 26.53 16.74
CA PRO A 195 24.62 27.03 16.83
C PRO A 195 24.91 27.92 15.61
N ASP A 196 25.31 29.16 15.87
CA ASP A 196 25.52 30.27 14.91
C ASP A 196 26.48 29.93 13.74
N LYS A 197 27.23 28.82 13.88
CA LYS A 197 27.98 28.17 12.80
C LYS A 197 27.72 26.67 12.85
N GLY A 198 26.65 26.23 12.19
CA GLY A 198 26.45 24.80 11.94
C GLY A 198 27.59 24.22 11.10
N LYS A 199 27.76 22.89 11.14
CA LYS A 199 28.65 22.14 10.23
C LYS A 199 28.12 22.08 8.78
N ARG A 200 27.28 23.04 8.38
CA ARG A 200 26.67 23.11 7.05
C ARG A 200 27.76 23.30 6.00
N GLU A 201 27.71 22.49 4.95
CA GLU A 201 28.56 22.62 3.78
C GLU A 201 28.13 23.86 2.99
N ILE A 202 29.08 24.68 2.54
CA ILE A 202 28.85 25.92 1.76
C ILE A 202 29.63 25.93 0.44
N THR A 203 30.25 24.81 0.09
CA THR A 203 31.23 24.73 -1.01
C THR A 203 30.73 23.93 -2.21
N SER A 204 29.61 23.20 -2.06
CA SER A 204 28.98 22.45 -3.12
C SER A 204 28.09 23.33 -4.00
N GLN A 205 27.88 22.90 -5.25
CA GLN A 205 27.08 23.65 -6.21
C GLN A 205 25.61 23.66 -5.77
N GLY A 206 25.03 24.85 -5.58
CA GLY A 206 23.67 25.02 -5.02
C GLY A 206 23.63 25.15 -3.49
N ALA A 207 24.78 25.14 -2.81
CA ALA A 207 24.84 25.39 -1.38
C ALA A 207 24.47 26.85 -1.03
N PRO A 208 23.87 27.10 0.15
CA PRO A 208 23.54 28.45 0.60
C PRO A 208 24.81 29.29 0.82
N GLU A 209 24.73 30.60 0.56
CA GLU A 209 25.87 31.53 0.63
C GLU A 209 26.40 31.74 2.06
N HIS A 210 25.62 31.39 3.08
CA HIS A 210 25.96 31.66 4.48
C HIS A 210 25.71 30.44 5.39
N LYS A 211 26.56 30.31 6.43
CA LYS A 211 26.43 29.28 7.49
C LYS A 211 25.46 29.66 8.61
N ARG A 212 24.71 30.76 8.45
CA ARG A 212 23.80 31.27 9.48
C ARG A 212 22.48 30.50 9.47
N SER A 213 21.85 30.40 10.63
CA SER A 213 20.50 29.81 10.74
C SER A 213 19.47 30.80 10.21
N ASP A 214 18.66 30.39 9.24
CA ASP A 214 17.56 31.20 8.67
C ASP A 214 16.22 30.96 9.39
N ILE A 215 16.23 30.11 10.44
CA ILE A 215 15.07 29.72 11.23
C ILE A 215 15.37 29.98 12.72
N ILE A 216 14.42 30.63 13.39
CA ILE A 216 14.37 30.73 14.86
C ILE A 216 13.08 30.05 15.32
N GLY A 217 13.19 29.11 16.26
CA GLY A 217 12.06 28.49 16.94
C GLY A 217 11.85 29.09 18.33
N HIS A 218 10.60 29.38 18.70
CA HIS A 218 10.24 29.80 20.05
C HIS A 218 9.59 28.64 20.81
N LEU A 219 10.10 28.33 22.00
CA LEU A 219 9.59 27.27 22.87
C LEU A 219 8.73 27.89 23.97
N MET A 220 7.42 27.73 23.88
CA MET A 220 6.50 28.20 24.91
C MET A 220 6.32 27.14 26.01
N PRO A 221 5.98 27.51 27.26
CA PRO A 221 5.88 26.60 28.42
C PRO A 221 4.85 25.46 28.35
N ALA A 222 4.23 25.23 27.19
CA ALA A 222 3.08 24.31 27.00
C ALA A 222 3.27 23.33 25.83
N ASN A 223 4.51 22.97 25.48
CA ASN A 223 4.83 22.08 24.34
C ASN A 223 4.34 22.59 22.97
N LEU A 224 4.12 23.90 22.82
CA LEU A 224 3.90 24.53 21.53
C LEU A 224 5.23 25.07 21.00
N VAL A 225 5.62 24.61 19.80
CA VAL A 225 6.75 25.18 19.05
C VAL A 225 6.18 26.04 17.94
N THR A 226 6.55 27.32 17.92
CA THR A 226 6.27 28.22 16.79
C THR A 226 7.55 28.48 16.02
N TRP A 227 7.51 28.23 14.72
CA TRP A 227 8.61 28.47 13.80
C TRP A 227 8.38 29.76 13.03
N SER A 228 9.43 30.57 12.86
CA SER A 228 9.37 31.74 12.00
C SER A 228 10.63 31.79 11.14
N ALA A 229 10.44 31.82 9.82
CA ALA A 229 11.50 32.08 8.86
C ALA A 229 11.82 33.58 8.86
N MET A 230 13.10 33.95 8.83
CA MET A 230 13.45 35.36 8.64
C MET A 230 13.11 35.80 7.21
N PRO A 231 12.59 37.02 7.01
CA PRO A 231 12.42 37.56 5.67
C PRO A 231 13.79 37.69 4.99
N LYS A 232 13.90 37.17 3.76
CA LYS A 232 15.08 37.33 2.92
C LYS A 232 15.39 38.82 2.79
N SER A 233 16.62 39.20 3.16
CA SER A 233 17.12 40.54 2.85
C SER A 233 17.25 40.67 1.33
N PRO A 234 16.83 41.80 0.72
CA PRO A 234 17.01 41.98 -0.71
C PRO A 234 18.51 42.01 -1.05
N PRO A 235 18.91 41.46 -2.20
CA PRO A 235 20.31 41.44 -2.61
C PRO A 235 20.82 42.87 -2.84
N HIS A 236 22.02 43.15 -2.33
CA HIS A 236 22.81 44.36 -2.60
C HIS A 236 23.81 44.11 -3.72
#